data_AF-B3Q3V1-F1
#
_entry.id   AF-B3Q3V1-F1
#
_cell.length_a   1.000
_cell.length_b   1.000
_cell.length_c   1.000
_cell.angle_alpha   90.00
_cell.angle_beta   90.00
_cell.angle_gamma   90.00
#
_symmetry.space_group_name_H-M   'P 1'
#
loop_
_entity.id
_entity.type
_entity.pdbx_description
1 polymer ?
#
loop_
_entity_poly.entity_id
_entity_poly.type
_entity_poly.pdbx_seq_one_letter_code
_entity_poly.pdbx_strand_id
1 'polypeptide(L)'
;MTPAARPLLRAPSGMVPSNRRRHTMATTIATLTAKTDGSLEGIFATIRVNAPIAIVPNASKTSEEAPDYRIIHRKTGFEIGAAWNRIARQTGEEYLSVKLEAPEIGVIFGNVAQAPGGDPGKKVILWNSPA
;
A
#
# COMPACT_ATOMS: atom_id res chain seq x y z
N MET A 1 -67.95 27.96 -14.25
CA MET A 1 -66.53 28.05 -14.62
C MET A 1 -65.73 27.37 -13.52
N THR A 2 -65.16 26.21 -13.81
CA THR A 2 -64.44 25.38 -12.83
C THR A 2 -63.14 24.94 -13.49
N PRO A 3 -61.94 25.27 -12.98
CA PRO A 3 -60.72 24.74 -13.54
C PRO A 3 -60.38 23.38 -12.91
N ALA A 4 -60.09 22.39 -13.76
CA ALA A 4 -59.64 21.06 -13.38
C ALA A 4 -58.17 21.11 -12.90
N ALA A 5 -57.87 20.45 -11.78
CA ALA A 5 -56.51 20.29 -11.27
C ALA A 5 -55.77 19.20 -12.06
N ARG A 6 -54.54 19.49 -12.52
CA ARG A 6 -53.64 18.53 -13.20
C ARG A 6 -52.91 17.68 -12.14
N PRO A 7 -52.71 16.36 -12.33
CA PRO A 7 -51.87 15.58 -11.45
C PRO A 7 -50.39 15.81 -11.78
N LEU A 8 -49.56 16.01 -10.74
CA LEU A 8 -48.11 16.07 -10.87
C LEU A 8 -47.53 14.66 -11.06
N LEU A 9 -46.93 14.43 -12.23
CA LEU A 9 -46.22 13.20 -12.58
C LEU A 9 -44.94 13.10 -11.72
N ARG A 10 -44.87 12.07 -10.86
CA ARG A 10 -43.70 11.76 -10.03
C ARG A 10 -42.60 11.15 -10.90
N ALA A 11 -41.45 11.82 -11.02
CA ALA A 11 -40.28 11.27 -11.70
C ALA A 11 -39.72 10.05 -10.93
N PRO A 12 -39.27 8.97 -11.61
CA PRO A 12 -38.63 7.85 -10.94
C PRO A 12 -37.24 8.24 -10.43
N SER A 13 -36.94 7.78 -9.20
CA SER A 13 -35.67 7.94 -8.50
C SER A 13 -34.45 7.67 -9.37
N GLY A 14 -33.47 8.57 -9.28
CA GLY A 14 -32.19 8.46 -9.92
C GLY A 14 -31.51 7.13 -9.62
N MET A 15 -31.06 6.46 -10.67
CA MET A 15 -30.08 5.40 -10.63
C MET A 15 -28.76 6.01 -10.16
N VAL A 16 -28.45 5.85 -8.89
CA VAL A 16 -27.13 6.17 -8.34
C VAL A 16 -26.13 5.30 -9.10
N PRO A 17 -25.18 5.85 -9.87
CA PRO A 17 -24.18 5.03 -10.52
C PRO A 17 -23.41 4.33 -9.40
N SER A 18 -23.48 3.01 -9.38
CA SER A 18 -22.66 2.20 -8.49
C SER A 18 -21.22 2.59 -8.76
N ASN A 19 -20.60 3.23 -7.77
CA ASN A 19 -19.18 3.54 -7.78
C ASN A 19 -18.44 2.21 -7.73
N ARG A 20 -18.32 1.54 -8.89
CA ARG A 20 -17.35 0.49 -9.12
C ARG A 20 -16.02 1.18 -8.92
N ARG A 21 -15.54 1.15 -7.67
CA ARG A 21 -14.15 1.44 -7.32
C ARG A 21 -13.35 0.74 -8.39
N ARG A 22 -12.67 1.51 -9.24
CA ARG A 22 -11.68 0.95 -10.13
C ARG A 22 -10.78 0.14 -9.20
N HIS A 23 -10.82 -1.18 -9.32
CA HIS A 23 -9.75 -2.00 -8.79
C HIS A 23 -8.53 -1.59 -9.62
N THR A 24 -7.86 -0.51 -9.21
CA THR A 24 -6.50 -0.28 -9.64
C THR A 24 -5.77 -1.52 -9.17
N MET A 25 -5.48 -2.43 -10.10
CA MET A 25 -4.67 -3.60 -9.83
C MET A 25 -3.30 -3.05 -9.44
N ALA A 26 -3.07 -2.85 -8.15
CA ALA A 26 -1.82 -2.33 -7.66
C ALA A 26 -0.73 -3.37 -7.98
N THR A 27 0.34 -2.92 -8.63
CA THR A 27 1.41 -3.81 -9.07
C THR A 27 2.19 -4.30 -7.85
N THR A 28 2.28 -5.61 -7.67
CA THR A 28 3.14 -6.19 -6.63
C THR A 28 4.60 -6.07 -7.06
N ILE A 29 5.42 -5.46 -6.20
CA ILE A 29 6.86 -5.25 -6.41
C ILE A 29 7.73 -5.95 -5.37
N ALA A 30 7.12 -6.57 -4.35
CA ALA A 30 7.82 -7.49 -3.47
C ALA A 30 6.88 -8.55 -2.91
N THR A 31 7.41 -9.72 -2.62
CA THR A 31 6.77 -10.74 -1.79
C THR A 31 7.56 -10.86 -0.49
N LEU A 32 6.85 -10.99 0.62
CA LEU A 32 7.41 -10.93 1.97
C LEU A 32 6.79 -12.00 2.85
N THR A 33 7.54 -12.44 3.85
CA THR A 33 7.09 -13.30 4.94
C THR A 33 7.35 -12.59 6.26
N ALA A 34 6.30 -12.41 7.04
CA ALA A 34 6.38 -11.90 8.40
C ALA A 34 7.08 -12.91 9.31
N LYS A 35 7.94 -12.39 10.17
CA LYS A 35 8.69 -13.16 11.16
C LYS A 35 8.16 -12.87 12.56
N THR A 36 8.47 -13.76 13.49
CA THR A 36 8.05 -13.65 14.89
C THR A 36 8.71 -12.48 15.62
N ASP A 37 9.83 -11.96 15.12
CA ASP A 37 10.56 -10.81 15.66
C ASP A 37 10.02 -9.45 15.13
N GLY A 38 8.94 -9.47 14.35
CA GLY A 38 8.34 -8.28 13.75
C GLY A 38 8.99 -7.82 12.44
N SER A 39 10.04 -8.50 11.96
CA SER A 39 10.61 -8.22 10.64
C SER A 39 9.79 -8.83 9.51
N LEU A 40 9.98 -8.29 8.30
CA LEU A 40 9.46 -8.87 7.06
C LEU A 40 10.64 -9.21 6.15
N GLU A 41 10.71 -10.44 5.67
CA GLU A 41 11.78 -10.87 4.76
C GLU A 41 11.21 -11.37 3.43
N GLY A 42 11.88 -11.06 2.33
CA GLY A 42 11.51 -11.66 1.05
C GLY A 42 12.26 -11.05 -0.11
N ILE A 43 11.61 -10.96 -1.26
CA ILE A 43 12.23 -10.54 -2.51
C ILE A 43 11.51 -9.29 -3.04
N PHE A 44 12.28 -8.22 -3.22
CA PHE A 44 11.91 -7.09 -4.06
C PHE A 44 12.26 -7.41 -5.51
N ALA A 45 11.28 -7.34 -6.41
CA ALA A 45 11.44 -7.70 -7.80
C ALA A 45 10.77 -6.68 -8.73
N THR A 46 11.53 -6.27 -9.73
CA THR A 46 11.05 -5.54 -10.91
C THR A 46 11.58 -6.25 -12.16
N ILE A 47 11.34 -5.71 -13.36
CA ILE A 47 11.91 -6.27 -14.59
C ILE A 47 13.45 -6.34 -14.55
N ARG A 48 14.11 -5.38 -13.87
CA ARG A 48 15.58 -5.27 -13.86
C ARG A 48 16.22 -5.67 -12.53
N VAL A 49 15.44 -5.81 -11.46
CA VAL A 49 15.96 -6.01 -10.10
C VAL A 49 15.37 -7.26 -9.50
N ASN A 50 16.19 -8.06 -8.84
CA ASN A 50 15.79 -9.15 -7.98
C ASN A 50 16.67 -9.14 -6.73
N ALA A 51 16.16 -8.53 -5.67
CA ALA A 51 16.90 -8.20 -4.47
C ALA A 51 16.25 -8.88 -3.25
N PRO A 52 16.97 -9.75 -2.51
CA PRO A 52 16.49 -10.20 -1.21
C PRO A 52 16.56 -9.04 -0.21
N ILE A 53 15.43 -8.74 0.41
CA ILE A 53 15.28 -7.62 1.34
C ILE A 53 14.79 -8.10 2.72
N ALA A 54 15.14 -7.31 3.74
CA ALA A 54 14.58 -7.40 5.07
C ALA A 54 14.07 -6.02 5.50
N ILE A 55 12.83 -5.94 5.94
CA ILE A 55 12.26 -4.77 6.60
C ILE A 55 12.36 -5.02 8.10
N VAL A 56 13.23 -4.27 8.78
CA VAL A 56 13.59 -4.51 10.18
C VAL A 56 13.15 -3.33 11.05
N PRO A 57 12.57 -3.56 12.25
CA PRO A 57 12.21 -2.49 13.16
C PRO A 57 13.39 -1.56 13.45
N ASN A 58 13.16 -0.25 13.43
CA ASN A 58 14.16 0.75 13.77
C ASN A 58 14.18 0.98 15.29
N ALA A 59 15.00 0.20 16.01
CA ALA A 59 15.18 0.36 17.45
C ALA A 59 15.76 1.73 17.87
N SER A 60 16.40 2.43 16.93
CA SER A 60 17.03 3.74 17.17
C SER A 60 16.14 4.91 16.69
N LYS A 61 14.81 4.72 16.63
CA LYS A 61 13.88 5.79 16.26
C LYS A 61 13.95 6.94 17.27
N THR A 62 14.27 8.15 16.78
CA THR A 62 14.50 9.34 17.62
C THR A 62 13.43 10.43 17.49
N SER A 63 12.56 10.35 16.48
CA SER A 63 11.46 11.28 16.26
C SER A 63 10.30 10.61 15.51
N GLU A 64 9.13 11.25 15.43
CA GLU A 64 8.01 10.74 14.64
C GLU A 64 8.30 10.68 13.13
N GLU A 65 9.15 11.58 12.64
CA GLU A 65 9.57 11.63 11.24
C GLU A 65 10.56 10.52 10.88
N ALA A 66 11.33 10.06 11.87
CA ALA A 66 12.25 8.95 11.69
C ALA A 66 11.49 7.65 11.35
N PRO A 67 12.09 6.79 10.51
CA PRO A 67 11.42 5.60 10.03
C PRO A 67 11.14 4.61 11.16
N ASP A 68 10.00 3.94 11.09
CA ASP A 68 9.65 2.82 11.98
C ASP A 68 10.42 1.55 11.62
N TYR A 69 10.77 1.40 10.34
CA TYR A 69 11.55 0.28 9.84
C TYR A 69 12.60 0.72 8.83
N ARG A 70 13.72 0.00 8.82
CA ARG A 70 14.79 0.12 7.83
C ARG A 70 14.64 -1.01 6.82
N ILE A 71 14.93 -0.75 5.55
CA ILE A 71 14.88 -1.79 4.50
C ILE A 71 16.29 -2.08 4.03
N ILE A 72 16.73 -3.31 4.27
CA ILE A 72 18.10 -3.75 4.07
C ILE A 72 18.16 -4.75 2.92
N HIS A 73 19.11 -4.53 1.99
CA HIS A 73 19.47 -5.54 1.01
C HIS A 73 20.28 -6.65 1.68
N ARG A 74 19.72 -7.85 1.80
CA ARG A 74 20.27 -8.92 2.64
C ARG A 74 21.62 -9.46 2.20
N LYS A 75 21.99 -9.30 0.92
CA LYS A 75 23.28 -9.77 0.42
C LYS A 75 24.43 -8.83 0.75
N THR A 76 24.18 -7.51 0.75
CA THR A 76 25.24 -6.51 0.95
C THR A 76 25.18 -5.84 2.32
N GLY A 77 24.05 -5.93 3.01
CA GLY A 77 23.81 -5.22 4.27
C GLY A 77 23.51 -3.73 4.11
N PHE A 78 23.45 -3.22 2.87
CA PHE A 78 23.15 -1.82 2.62
C PHE A 78 21.67 -1.52 2.83
N GLU A 79 21.41 -0.34 3.40
CA GLU A 79 20.07 0.20 3.49
C GLU A 79 19.64 0.77 2.14
N ILE A 80 18.49 0.35 1.67
CA ILE A 80 17.93 0.68 0.34
C ILE A 80 16.53 1.28 0.44
N GLY A 81 16.13 1.69 1.65
CA GLY A 81 14.83 2.24 1.89
C GLY A 81 14.42 2.21 3.36
N ALA A 82 13.20 2.65 3.59
CA ALA A 82 12.62 2.80 4.91
C ALA A 82 11.09 2.62 4.84
N ALA A 83 10.48 2.37 5.98
CA ALA A 83 9.04 2.30 6.10
C ALA A 83 8.51 2.98 7.36
N TRP A 84 7.27 3.46 7.28
CA TRP A 84 6.57 4.20 8.33
C TRP A 84 5.18 3.63 8.55
N ASN A 85 4.80 3.46 9.82
CA ASN A 85 3.42 3.19 10.18
C ASN A 85 2.62 4.48 9.94
N ARG A 86 1.54 4.37 9.16
CA ARG A 86 0.68 5.49 8.78
C ARG A 86 -0.77 5.12 9.01
N ILE A 87 -1.60 6.13 9.21
CA ILE A 87 -3.06 5.99 9.31
C ILE A 87 -3.68 6.57 8.05
N ALA A 88 -4.50 5.78 7.37
CA ALA A 88 -5.20 6.20 6.17
C ALA A 88 -6.27 7.24 6.52
N ARG A 89 -6.18 8.46 5.95
CA ARG A 89 -7.12 9.56 6.28
C ARG A 89 -8.59 9.24 6.00
N GLN A 90 -8.85 8.37 5.02
CA GLN A 90 -10.21 8.05 4.59
C GLN A 90 -10.85 6.91 5.40
N THR A 91 -10.05 5.92 5.80
CA THR A 91 -10.55 4.70 6.45
C THR A 91 -10.19 4.60 7.93
N GLY A 92 -9.20 5.37 8.40
CA GLY A 92 -8.63 5.25 9.74
C GLY A 92 -7.75 4.02 9.94
N GLU A 93 -7.52 3.23 8.89
CA GLU A 93 -6.76 1.99 8.99
C GLU A 93 -5.26 2.24 9.02
N GLU A 94 -4.55 1.47 9.84
CA GLU A 94 -3.09 1.46 9.86
C GLU A 94 -2.54 0.72 8.64
N TYR A 95 -1.52 1.30 8.02
CA TYR A 95 -0.77 0.68 6.94
C TYR A 95 0.71 1.03 7.04
N LEU A 96 1.55 0.15 6.51
CA LEU A 96 2.98 0.36 6.47
C LEU A 96 3.36 0.96 5.11
N SER A 97 3.67 2.25 5.09
CA SER A 97 4.13 2.97 3.91
C SER A 97 5.61 2.73 3.69
N VAL A 98 6.00 2.44 2.46
CA VAL A 98 7.37 2.07 2.07
C VAL A 98 7.93 3.10 1.08
N LYS A 99 9.19 3.49 1.30
CA LYS A 99 10.04 4.18 0.33
C LYS A 99 11.27 3.30 0.06
N LEU A 100 11.51 2.97 -1.20
CA LEU A 100 12.73 2.32 -1.67
C LEU A 100 13.51 3.32 -2.52
N GLU A 101 14.83 3.33 -2.39
CA GLU A 101 15.70 4.23 -3.14
C GLU A 101 17.04 3.55 -3.43
N ALA A 102 17.39 3.45 -4.71
CA ALA A 102 18.70 3.01 -5.15
C ALA A 102 19.02 3.58 -6.55
N PRO A 103 20.29 3.74 -6.94
CA PRO A 103 20.69 4.32 -8.23
C PRO A 103 19.99 3.69 -9.45
N GLU A 104 19.75 2.39 -9.43
CA GLU A 104 19.16 1.61 -10.52
C GLU A 104 17.62 1.68 -10.62
N ILE A 105 16.94 2.11 -9.55
CA ILE A 105 15.47 2.18 -9.50
C ILE A 105 14.93 3.60 -9.25
N GLY A 106 15.79 4.57 -8.93
CA GLY A 106 15.35 5.89 -8.46
C GLY A 106 14.62 5.76 -7.12
N VAL A 107 13.53 6.52 -6.95
CA VAL A 107 12.67 6.45 -5.76
C VAL A 107 11.37 5.74 -6.11
N ILE A 108 11.02 4.73 -5.32
CA ILE A 108 9.77 3.98 -5.46
C ILE A 108 9.00 4.05 -4.14
N PHE A 109 7.72 4.37 -4.22
CA PHE A 109 6.81 4.32 -3.09
C PHE A 109 5.88 3.11 -3.19
N GLY A 110 5.53 2.55 -2.04
CA GLY A 110 4.57 1.46 -1.96
C GLY A 110 3.95 1.33 -0.58
N ASN A 111 3.09 0.33 -0.43
CA ASN A 111 2.49 -0.02 0.85
C ASN A 111 2.57 -1.53 1.06
N VAL A 112 2.85 -1.96 2.30
CA VAL A 112 2.75 -3.39 2.64
C VAL A 112 1.28 -3.76 2.78
N ALA A 113 0.89 -4.84 2.12
CA ALA A 113 -0.45 -5.39 2.18
C ALA A 113 -0.41 -6.91 2.42
N GLN A 114 -1.56 -7.48 2.75
CA GLN A 114 -1.76 -8.91 2.82
C GLN A 114 -1.54 -9.54 1.43
N ALA A 115 -0.75 -10.61 1.36
CA ALA A 115 -0.60 -11.34 0.11
C ALA A 115 -1.92 -12.06 -0.24
N PRO A 116 -2.24 -12.21 -1.54
CA PRO A 116 -3.31 -13.08 -1.99
C PRO A 116 -3.10 -14.52 -1.47
N GLY A 117 -4.19 -15.26 -1.25
CA GLY A 117 -4.14 -16.66 -0.81
C GLY A 117 -4.37 -16.90 0.68
N GLY A 118 -4.60 -15.83 1.48
CA GLY A 118 -5.16 -15.94 2.82
C GLY A 118 -4.18 -16.33 3.94
N ASP A 119 -2.90 -16.58 3.65
CA ASP A 119 -1.89 -16.83 4.69
C ASP A 119 -1.48 -15.51 5.38
N PRO A 120 -1.83 -15.29 6.66
CA PRO A 120 -1.56 -14.04 7.37
C PRO A 120 -0.06 -13.70 7.50
N GLY A 121 0.81 -14.71 7.40
CA GLY A 121 2.26 -14.54 7.41
C GLY A 121 2.83 -14.05 6.07
N LYS A 122 2.06 -14.10 4.98
CA LYS A 122 2.49 -13.64 3.65
C LYS A 122 2.03 -12.23 3.39
N LYS A 123 2.98 -11.38 3.02
CA LYS A 123 2.75 -9.97 2.69
C LYS A 123 3.31 -9.65 1.29
N VAL A 124 2.88 -8.52 0.75
CA VAL A 124 3.40 -7.97 -0.50
C VAL A 124 3.66 -6.48 -0.35
N ILE A 125 4.57 -5.93 -1.15
CA ILE A 125 4.63 -4.48 -1.37
C ILE A 125 3.86 -4.17 -2.64
N LEU A 126 2.84 -3.34 -2.51
CA LEU A 126 2.06 -2.81 -3.62
C LEU A 126 2.65 -1.46 -4.04
N TRP A 127 3.00 -1.32 -5.30
CA TRP A 127 3.56 -0.09 -5.86
C TRP A 127 2.51 1.02 -5.93
N ASN A 128 2.89 2.21 -5.48
CA ASN A 128 2.14 3.44 -5.67
C ASN A 128 2.74 4.15 -6.89
N SER A 129 2.03 4.10 -8.03
CA SER A 129 2.46 4.83 -9.23
C SER A 129 2.61 6.32 -8.88
N PRO A 130 3.71 6.98 -9.30
CA PRO A 130 3.77 8.43 -9.24
C PRO A 130 2.60 8.99 -10.06
N ALA A 131 1.91 9.96 -9.48
CA ALA A 131 0.78 10.66 -10.10
C ALA A 131 1.24 11.57 -11.23
#